data_AF-X0VVC4-F1
#
_entry.id   AF-X0VVC4-F1
#
_cell.length_a   1.000
_cell.length_b   1.000
_cell.length_c   1.000
_cell.angle_alpha   90.00
_cell.angle_beta   90.00
_cell.angle_gamma   90.00
#
_symmetry.space_group_name_H-M   'P 1'
#
loop_
_entity.id
_entity.type
_entity.pdbx_description
1 polymer ?
#
loop_
_entity_poly.entity_id
_entity_poly.type
_entity_poly.pdbx_seq_one_letter_code
_entity_poly.pdbx_strand_id
1 'polypeptide(L)'
;ADNLIWMNRVVILIEVKTRTEGSTTIQNWARSRIEEGVEQIITNYERIKNNEIINLHNEYYNVQLDCKEVSRIIGIIVLVPDEELNILPSECMGEIYNSPLPIHVFTINDLYKLGKEIDTIIDLEWYLQDRYNFINEFNDIPTDCELEPIGYYKANEYQLPRIKTDFCNSNFWDKYTRNFSEQIRARNRENEASGWIDNLESVFIEQRRLHLNIPLGLYFAWELGSLPKRFRTIIGQKIETVQAWFQQGNTSRKFAYRNEE
;
A
#
# COMPACT_ATOMS: atom_id res chain seq x y z
N ALA A 1 -14.02 -6.73 -6.79
CA ALA A 1 -13.08 -6.16 -5.82
C ALA A 1 -13.43 -6.76 -4.50
N ASP A 2 -12.62 -7.73 -4.09
CA ASP A 2 -12.70 -8.33 -2.75
C ASP A 2 -12.41 -7.27 -1.68
N ASN A 3 -11.50 -6.34 -1.96
CA ASN A 3 -11.24 -5.18 -1.11
C ASN A 3 -11.15 -3.89 -1.95
N LEU A 4 -11.66 -2.79 -1.40
CA LEU A 4 -11.52 -1.44 -1.98
C LEU A 4 -10.93 -0.53 -0.92
N ILE A 5 -9.73 0.00 -1.19
CA ILE A 5 -9.10 1.01 -0.35
C ILE A 5 -9.38 2.37 -0.96
N TRP A 6 -10.08 3.23 -0.21
CA TRP A 6 -10.35 4.61 -0.59
C TRP A 6 -9.60 5.54 0.35
N MET A 7 -8.65 6.31 -0.19
CA MET A 7 -7.95 7.35 0.56
C MET A 7 -7.91 8.63 -0.27
N ASN A 8 -8.60 9.66 0.21
CA ASN A 8 -8.73 10.95 -0.46
C ASN A 8 -9.29 10.80 -1.90
N ARG A 9 -8.47 11.02 -2.93
CA ARG A 9 -8.86 10.93 -4.36
C ARG A 9 -8.32 9.68 -5.07
N VAL A 10 -7.74 8.75 -4.32
CA VAL A 10 -7.14 7.52 -4.83
C VAL A 10 -7.99 6.33 -4.41
N VAL A 11 -8.30 5.48 -5.38
CA VAL A 11 -8.98 4.19 -5.17
C VAL A 11 -8.05 3.06 -5.59
N ILE A 12 -7.80 2.12 -4.68
CA ILE A 12 -7.08 0.88 -4.99
C ILE A 12 -8.10 -0.26 -4.99
N LEU A 13 -8.29 -0.87 -6.15
CA LEU A 13 -9.14 -2.04 -6.36
C LEU A 13 -8.30 -3.30 -6.16
N ILE A 14 -8.61 -4.10 -5.14
CA ILE A 14 -7.84 -5.28 -4.80
C ILE A 14 -8.69 -6.53 -5.02
N GLU A 15 -8.18 -7.46 -5.84
CA GLU A 15 -8.73 -8.81 -5.99
C GLU A 15 -7.78 -9.82 -5.38
N VAL A 16 -8.27 -10.69 -4.50
CA VAL A 16 -7.47 -11.71 -3.82
C VAL A 16 -7.84 -13.07 -4.38
N LYS A 17 -6.87 -13.76 -4.95
CA LYS A 17 -7.05 -15.06 -5.59
C LYS A 17 -6.30 -16.12 -4.81
N THR A 18 -7.06 -16.89 -4.03
CA THR A 18 -6.52 -17.99 -3.21
C THR A 18 -6.58 -19.30 -3.97
N ARG A 19 -5.49 -20.07 -3.92
CA ARG A 19 -5.49 -21.46 -4.35
C ARG A 19 -5.90 -22.34 -3.18
N THR A 20 -6.91 -23.16 -3.40
CA THR A 20 -7.13 -24.37 -2.61
C THR A 20 -6.56 -25.55 -3.39
N GLU A 21 -5.97 -26.53 -2.70
CA GLU A 21 -5.38 -27.72 -3.33
C GLU A 21 -6.26 -28.25 -4.48
N GLY A 22 -5.67 -28.49 -5.65
CA GLY A 22 -6.42 -28.82 -6.85
C GLY A 22 -5.57 -29.49 -7.92
N SER A 23 -6.25 -30.13 -8.89
CA SER A 23 -5.61 -30.91 -9.95
C SER A 23 -4.93 -30.08 -11.05
N THR A 24 -5.14 -28.77 -11.06
CA THR A 24 -4.56 -27.85 -12.05
C THR A 24 -3.15 -27.44 -11.62
N THR A 25 -2.22 -27.35 -12.58
CA THR A 25 -0.87 -26.82 -12.31
C THR A 25 -0.93 -25.38 -11.81
N ILE A 26 0.05 -24.97 -11.00
CA ILE A 26 0.06 -23.61 -10.44
C ILE A 26 0.08 -22.53 -11.52
N GLN A 27 0.79 -22.75 -12.63
CA GLN A 27 0.88 -21.78 -13.72
C GLN A 27 -0.48 -21.61 -14.42
N ASN A 28 -1.20 -22.71 -14.66
CA ASN A 28 -2.53 -22.63 -15.27
C ASN A 28 -3.57 -22.04 -14.31
N TRP A 29 -3.46 -22.34 -13.02
CA TRP A 29 -4.25 -21.67 -11.99
C TRP A 29 -3.98 -20.16 -12.00
N ALA A 30 -2.71 -19.74 -11.92
CA ALA A 30 -2.33 -18.34 -11.88
C ALA A 30 -2.80 -17.58 -13.13
N ARG A 31 -2.65 -18.17 -14.32
CA ARG A 31 -3.18 -17.60 -15.57
C ARG A 31 -4.67 -17.30 -15.48
N SER A 32 -5.47 -18.33 -15.18
CA SER A 32 -6.92 -18.20 -15.06
C SER A 32 -7.33 -17.17 -13.99
N ARG A 33 -6.60 -17.08 -12.89
CA ARG A 33 -6.90 -16.14 -11.80
C ARG A 33 -6.51 -14.70 -12.11
N ILE A 34 -5.41 -14.48 -12.85
CA ILE A 34 -5.02 -13.16 -13.33
C ILE A 34 -6.07 -12.65 -14.33
N GLU A 35 -6.46 -13.47 -15.31
CA GLU A 35 -7.50 -13.10 -16.29
C GLU A 35 -8.81 -12.69 -15.59
N GLU A 36 -9.31 -13.53 -14.68
CA GLU A 36 -10.52 -13.23 -13.89
C GLU A 36 -10.36 -11.95 -13.05
N GLY A 37 -9.20 -11.76 -12.43
CA GLY A 37 -8.91 -10.57 -11.61
C GLY A 37 -8.90 -9.30 -12.45
N VAL A 38 -8.33 -9.32 -13.66
CA VAL A 38 -8.32 -8.18 -14.57
C VAL A 38 -9.74 -7.82 -14.99
N GLU A 39 -10.56 -8.80 -15.37
CA GLU A 39 -11.97 -8.56 -15.74
C GLU A 39 -12.76 -7.90 -14.61
N GLN A 40 -12.57 -8.37 -13.38
CA GLN A 40 -13.24 -7.81 -12.20
C GLN A 40 -12.76 -6.39 -11.87
N ILE A 41 -11.45 -6.12 -11.99
CA ILE A 41 -10.88 -4.78 -11.81
C ILE A 41 -11.43 -3.83 -12.86
N ILE A 42 -11.41 -4.20 -14.15
CA ILE A 42 -11.93 -3.37 -15.25
C ILE A 42 -13.41 -3.09 -15.05
N THR A 43 -14.19 -4.10 -14.68
CA THR A 43 -15.62 -3.92 -14.38
C THR A 43 -15.83 -2.88 -13.29
N ASN A 44 -15.09 -2.96 -12.18
CA ASN A 44 -15.23 -1.98 -11.08
C ASN A 44 -14.69 -0.60 -11.44
N TYR A 45 -13.64 -0.51 -12.26
CA TYR A 45 -13.15 0.75 -12.82
C TYR A 45 -14.24 1.46 -13.64
N GLU A 46 -14.92 0.74 -14.54
CA GLU A 46 -16.00 1.30 -15.36
C GLU A 46 -17.16 1.79 -14.49
N ARG A 47 -17.54 1.03 -13.45
CA ARG A 47 -18.59 1.46 -12.51
C ARG A 47 -18.24 2.78 -11.81
N ILE A 48 -16.98 2.95 -11.37
CA ILE A 48 -16.51 4.21 -10.78
C ILE A 48 -16.54 5.33 -11.82
N LYS A 49 -16.03 5.09 -13.04
CA LYS A 49 -16.01 6.10 -14.12
C LYS A 49 -17.41 6.53 -14.56
N ASN A 50 -18.37 5.62 -14.52
CA ASN A 50 -19.77 5.91 -14.83
C ASN A 50 -20.53 6.58 -13.68
N ASN A 51 -19.85 6.93 -12.58
CA ASN A 51 -20.43 7.52 -11.38
C ASN A 51 -21.59 6.69 -10.80
N GLU A 52 -21.46 5.36 -10.86
CA GLU A 52 -22.43 4.47 -10.23
C GLU A 52 -22.46 4.65 -8.71
N ILE A 53 -23.60 4.32 -8.10
CA ILE A 53 -23.72 4.31 -6.64
C ILE A 53 -23.00 3.07 -6.12
N ILE A 54 -21.80 3.27 -5.57
CA ILE A 54 -20.99 2.23 -4.94
C ILE A 54 -20.98 2.49 -3.43
N ASN A 55 -21.49 1.53 -2.66
CA ASN A 55 -21.48 1.58 -1.21
C ASN A 55 -20.30 0.75 -0.69
N LEU A 56 -19.44 1.39 0.08
CA LEU A 56 -18.33 0.75 0.79
C LEU A 56 -18.82 0.30 2.15
N HIS A 57 -18.59 -0.96 2.46
CA HIS A 57 -19.00 -1.56 3.72
C HIS A 57 -17.80 -2.12 4.47
N ASN A 58 -17.72 -1.84 5.76
CA ASN A 58 -16.90 -2.59 6.71
C ASN A 58 -17.74 -2.86 7.97
N GLU A 59 -17.14 -3.53 8.97
CA GLU A 59 -17.83 -3.87 10.22
C GLU A 59 -18.49 -2.69 10.94
N TYR A 60 -18.03 -1.46 10.68
CA TYR A 60 -18.39 -0.26 11.42
C TYR A 60 -19.20 0.75 10.58
N TYR A 61 -19.04 0.75 9.26
CA TYR A 61 -19.50 1.82 8.40
C TYR A 61 -20.11 1.30 7.10
N ASN A 62 -21.05 2.09 6.58
CA ASN A 62 -21.57 1.98 5.24
C ASN A 62 -21.55 3.39 4.64
N VAL A 63 -20.64 3.62 3.70
CA VAL A 63 -20.39 4.96 3.12
C VAL A 63 -20.42 4.86 1.61
N GLN A 64 -21.11 5.77 0.95
CA GLN A 64 -21.07 5.86 -0.50
C GLN A 64 -19.72 6.41 -0.96
N LEU A 65 -19.07 5.72 -1.90
CA LEU A 65 -17.87 6.22 -2.56
C LEU A 65 -18.22 7.46 -3.39
N ASP A 66 -17.52 8.56 -3.15
CA ASP A 66 -17.63 9.76 -3.99
C ASP A 66 -16.86 9.58 -5.29
N CYS A 67 -17.50 8.93 -6.27
CA CYS A 67 -16.89 8.60 -7.55
C CYS A 67 -16.48 9.85 -8.36
N LYS A 68 -17.09 11.01 -8.10
CA LYS A 68 -16.82 12.24 -8.87
C LYS A 68 -15.45 12.84 -8.56
N GLU A 69 -15.01 12.73 -7.32
CA GLU A 69 -13.74 13.30 -6.85
C GLU A 69 -12.56 12.32 -6.98
N VAL A 70 -12.79 11.08 -7.45
CA VAL A 70 -11.74 10.09 -7.68
C VAL A 70 -10.85 10.54 -8.85
N SER A 71 -9.59 10.89 -8.54
CA SER A 71 -8.61 11.29 -9.54
C SER A 71 -7.77 10.12 -10.07
N ARG A 72 -7.58 9.08 -9.26
CA ARG A 72 -6.73 7.94 -9.63
C ARG A 72 -7.32 6.61 -9.17
N ILE A 73 -7.25 5.61 -10.05
CA ILE A 73 -7.70 4.25 -9.78
C ILE A 73 -6.56 3.31 -10.15
N ILE A 74 -6.17 2.43 -9.24
CA ILE A 74 -5.10 1.43 -9.43
C ILE A 74 -5.67 0.05 -9.12
N GLY A 75 -5.41 -0.92 -9.99
CA GLY A 75 -5.76 -2.32 -9.78
C GLY A 75 -4.61 -3.12 -9.17
N ILE A 76 -4.91 -3.96 -8.20
CA ILE A 76 -3.98 -4.92 -7.61
C ILE A 76 -4.63 -6.31 -7.59
N ILE A 77 -3.95 -7.28 -8.17
CA ILE A 77 -4.30 -8.70 -8.07
C ILE A 77 -3.31 -9.37 -7.13
N VAL A 78 -3.82 -10.02 -6.09
CA VAL A 78 -3.03 -10.70 -5.07
C VAL A 78 -3.21 -12.20 -5.25
N LEU A 79 -2.14 -12.88 -5.64
CA LEU A 79 -2.10 -14.33 -5.71
C LEU A 79 -1.69 -14.90 -4.35
N VAL A 80 -2.51 -15.79 -3.80
CA VAL A 80 -2.23 -16.55 -2.58
C VAL A 80 -2.06 -18.03 -2.98
N PRO A 81 -0.88 -18.41 -3.51
CA PRO A 81 -0.62 -19.79 -3.89
C PRO A 81 -0.36 -20.66 -2.65
N ASP A 82 -0.49 -21.97 -2.84
CA ASP A 82 -0.16 -23.04 -1.89
C ASP A 82 1.31 -23.53 -2.01
N GLU A 83 2.02 -23.09 -3.05
CA GLU A 83 3.45 -23.35 -3.31
C GLU A 83 4.13 -22.10 -3.90
N GLU A 84 5.46 -22.12 -4.05
CA GLU A 84 6.22 -20.98 -4.61
C GLU A 84 5.77 -20.66 -6.04
N LEU A 85 5.59 -19.36 -6.32
CA LEU A 85 5.10 -18.88 -7.60
C LEU A 85 5.93 -17.72 -8.13
N ASN A 86 6.70 -18.01 -9.18
CA ASN A 86 7.41 -17.02 -9.97
C ASN A 86 6.89 -17.09 -11.41
N ILE A 87 6.07 -16.11 -11.79
CA ILE A 87 5.52 -15.97 -13.14
C ILE A 87 5.61 -14.52 -13.58
N LEU A 88 5.71 -14.33 -14.90
CA LEU A 88 5.49 -13.05 -15.54
C LEU A 88 3.98 -12.84 -15.77
N PRO A 89 3.36 -11.80 -15.20
CA PRO A 89 1.93 -11.54 -15.43
C PRO A 89 1.58 -11.37 -16.91
N SER A 90 2.47 -10.78 -17.72
CA SER A 90 2.29 -10.67 -19.18
C SER A 90 2.27 -12.02 -19.92
N GLU A 91 2.94 -13.07 -19.40
CA GLU A 91 2.86 -14.43 -19.97
C GLU A 91 1.55 -15.15 -19.62
N CYS A 92 0.87 -14.66 -18.58
CA CYS A 92 -0.47 -15.10 -18.21
C CYS A 92 -1.52 -14.38 -19.05
N MET A 93 -1.42 -13.05 -19.15
CA MET A 93 -2.33 -12.21 -19.93
C MET A 93 -1.54 -11.11 -20.65
N GLY A 94 -1.27 -11.30 -21.94
CA GLY A 94 -0.39 -10.42 -22.72
C GLY A 94 -0.83 -8.95 -22.79
N GLU A 95 -2.13 -8.68 -22.67
CA GLU A 95 -2.69 -7.32 -22.75
C GLU A 95 -2.93 -6.67 -21.38
N ILE A 96 -2.50 -7.29 -20.28
CA ILE A 96 -2.73 -6.77 -18.92
C ILE A 96 -2.30 -5.29 -18.76
N TYR A 97 -1.22 -4.88 -19.42
CA TYR A 97 -0.68 -3.51 -19.32
C TYR A 97 -1.30 -2.53 -20.33
N ASN A 98 -2.10 -3.00 -21.28
CA ASN A 98 -2.91 -2.17 -22.18
C ASN A 98 -4.27 -1.78 -21.58
N SER A 99 -4.51 -2.15 -20.32
CA SER A 99 -5.71 -1.82 -19.55
C SER A 99 -5.90 -0.30 -19.41
N PRO A 100 -7.16 0.20 -19.30
CA PRO A 100 -7.44 1.63 -19.10
C PRO A 100 -6.95 2.20 -17.76
N LEU A 101 -6.44 1.34 -16.87
CA LEU A 101 -5.86 1.70 -15.59
C LEU A 101 -4.60 0.85 -15.30
N PRO A 102 -3.67 1.35 -14.48
CA PRO A 102 -2.56 0.54 -13.99
C PRO A 102 -3.05 -0.70 -13.23
N ILE A 103 -2.59 -1.88 -13.63
CA ILE A 103 -2.86 -3.15 -12.93
C ILE A 103 -1.53 -3.80 -12.54
N HIS A 104 -1.43 -4.18 -11.27
CA HIS A 104 -0.27 -4.86 -10.70
C HIS A 104 -0.67 -6.25 -10.22
N VAL A 105 0.23 -7.22 -10.41
CA VAL A 105 0.05 -8.57 -9.88
C VAL A 105 1.17 -8.83 -8.89
N PHE A 106 0.79 -9.25 -7.68
CA PHE A 106 1.70 -9.57 -6.59
C PHE A 106 1.33 -10.93 -6.00
N THR A 107 2.31 -11.65 -5.46
CA THR A 107 2.00 -12.68 -4.47
C THR A 107 1.68 -12.04 -3.13
N ILE A 108 1.05 -12.79 -2.22
CA ILE A 108 0.90 -12.35 -0.82
C ILE A 108 2.26 -12.07 -0.16
N ASN A 109 3.31 -12.79 -0.54
CA ASN A 109 4.67 -12.56 -0.04
C ASN A 109 5.22 -11.20 -0.50
N ASP A 110 5.01 -10.85 -1.78
CA ASP A 110 5.36 -9.52 -2.31
C ASP A 110 4.64 -8.41 -1.55
N LEU A 111 3.34 -8.58 -1.25
CA LEU A 111 2.61 -7.61 -0.44
C LEU A 111 3.17 -7.47 0.98
N TYR A 112 3.55 -8.58 1.64
CA TYR A 112 4.21 -8.51 2.95
C TYR A 112 5.56 -7.79 2.87
N LYS A 113 6.33 -8.00 1.80
CA LYS A 113 7.61 -7.30 1.55
C LYS A 113 7.36 -5.81 1.30
N LEU A 114 6.38 -5.45 0.46
CA LEU A 114 5.96 -4.08 0.20
C LEU A 114 5.51 -3.38 1.48
N GLY A 115 4.64 -3.98 2.29
CA GLY A 115 4.14 -3.38 3.52
C GLY A 115 5.19 -3.15 4.60
N LYS A 116 6.36 -3.81 4.52
CA LYS A 116 7.51 -3.54 5.41
C LYS A 116 8.36 -2.36 4.97
N GLU A 117 8.33 -2.04 3.67
CA GLU A 117 9.24 -1.07 3.07
C GLU A 117 8.53 0.17 2.54
N ILE A 118 7.25 0.10 2.23
CA ILE A 118 6.43 1.21 1.77
C ILE A 118 5.52 1.62 2.92
N ASP A 119 5.75 2.82 3.41
CA ASP A 119 5.30 3.29 4.72
C ASP A 119 3.88 3.88 4.71
N THR A 120 3.42 4.40 3.57
CA THR A 120 2.10 5.00 3.41
C THR A 120 1.42 4.62 2.10
N ILE A 121 0.12 4.84 2.03
CA ILE A 121 -0.64 4.68 0.78
C ILE A 121 -0.17 5.66 -0.31
N ILE A 122 0.31 6.86 0.05
CA ILE A 122 0.87 7.81 -0.93
C ILE A 122 2.20 7.28 -1.49
N ASP A 123 3.08 6.76 -0.63
CA ASP A 123 4.34 6.14 -1.08
C ASP A 123 4.05 4.92 -1.96
N LEU A 124 3.02 4.14 -1.61
CA LEU A 124 2.55 3.02 -2.41
C LEU A 124 2.04 3.47 -3.77
N GLU A 125 1.22 4.52 -3.82
CA GLU A 125 0.71 5.10 -5.07
C GLU A 125 1.87 5.51 -5.98
N TRP A 126 2.88 6.22 -5.46
CA TRP A 126 4.05 6.64 -6.23
C TRP A 126 4.87 5.46 -6.72
N TYR A 127 5.12 4.48 -5.84
CA TYR A 127 5.83 3.27 -6.21
C TYR A 127 5.09 2.50 -7.32
N LEU A 128 3.78 2.27 -7.17
CA LEU A 128 2.97 1.56 -8.15
C LEU A 128 2.92 2.31 -9.49
N GLN A 129 2.81 3.64 -9.48
CA GLN A 129 2.83 4.43 -10.71
C GLN A 129 4.17 4.29 -11.45
N ASP A 130 5.30 4.38 -10.73
CA ASP A 130 6.61 4.25 -11.36
C ASP A 130 6.89 2.80 -11.81
N ARG A 131 6.45 1.81 -11.02
CA ARG A 131 6.41 0.39 -11.40
C ARG A 131 5.61 0.16 -12.69
N TYR A 132 4.45 0.77 -12.82
CA TYR A 132 3.64 0.65 -14.03
C TYR A 132 4.35 1.26 -15.24
N ASN A 133 4.93 2.46 -15.08
CA ASN A 133 5.70 3.10 -16.15
C ASN A 133 6.89 2.24 -16.59
N PHE A 134 7.61 1.66 -15.63
CA PHE A 134 8.72 0.74 -15.92
C PHE A 134 8.25 -0.47 -16.74
N ILE A 135 7.16 -1.10 -16.31
CA ILE A 135 6.64 -2.31 -16.94
C ILE A 135 6.15 -2.04 -18.36
N ASN A 136 5.44 -0.93 -18.53
CA ASN A 136 4.86 -0.57 -19.82
C ASN A 136 5.94 -0.20 -20.86
N GLU A 137 7.08 0.36 -20.42
CA GLU A 137 8.13 0.84 -21.33
C GLU A 137 9.31 -0.13 -21.51
N PHE A 138 9.66 -0.92 -20.50
CA PHE A 138 10.96 -1.61 -20.48
C PHE A 138 10.88 -3.12 -20.27
N ASN A 139 10.30 -3.58 -19.15
CA ASN A 139 10.27 -5.00 -18.83
C ASN A 139 9.21 -5.33 -17.78
N ASP A 140 8.57 -6.49 -17.93
CA ASP A 140 7.68 -7.01 -16.90
C ASP A 140 8.49 -7.49 -15.66
N ILE A 141 7.85 -7.49 -14.50
CA ILE A 141 8.42 -7.86 -13.20
C ILE A 141 7.73 -9.15 -12.73
N PRO A 142 8.45 -10.28 -12.63
CA PRO A 142 7.88 -11.52 -12.15
C PRO A 142 7.35 -11.42 -10.71
N THR A 143 6.40 -12.28 -10.36
CA THR A 143 5.98 -12.42 -8.96
C THR A 143 7.09 -12.97 -8.07
N ASP A 144 6.99 -12.70 -6.78
CA ASP A 144 7.91 -13.08 -5.70
C ASP A 144 9.32 -12.43 -5.75
N CYS A 145 9.54 -11.46 -6.65
CA CYS A 145 10.82 -10.75 -6.77
C CYS A 145 10.80 -9.31 -6.27
N GLU A 146 9.71 -8.85 -5.63
CA GLU A 146 9.44 -7.43 -5.43
C GLU A 146 10.47 -6.69 -4.53
N LEU A 147 11.27 -7.41 -3.73
CA LEU A 147 12.37 -6.79 -2.98
C LEU A 147 13.44 -6.16 -3.87
N GLU A 148 13.70 -6.74 -5.04
CA GLU A 148 14.73 -6.24 -5.96
C GLU A 148 14.37 -4.89 -6.59
N PRO A 149 13.18 -4.68 -7.19
CA PRO A 149 12.76 -3.36 -7.64
C PRO A 149 12.65 -2.37 -6.47
N ILE A 150 12.17 -2.78 -5.28
CA ILE A 150 12.16 -1.89 -4.09
C ILE A 150 13.58 -1.46 -3.71
N GLY A 151 14.54 -2.40 -3.69
CA GLY A 151 15.94 -2.12 -3.37
C GLY A 151 16.55 -1.12 -4.33
N TYR A 152 16.30 -1.29 -5.64
CA TYR A 152 16.72 -0.31 -6.64
C TYR A 152 16.04 1.04 -6.41
N TYR A 153 14.72 1.05 -6.29
CA TYR A 153 13.89 2.25 -6.14
C TYR A 153 14.39 3.11 -4.97
N LYS A 154 14.61 2.50 -3.81
CA LYS A 154 15.09 3.21 -2.60
C LYS A 154 16.54 3.67 -2.71
N ALA A 155 17.39 2.97 -3.45
CA ALA A 155 18.78 3.36 -3.66
C ALA A 155 18.93 4.49 -4.69
N ASN A 156 17.94 4.71 -5.56
CA ASN A 156 18.02 5.62 -6.70
C ASN A 156 16.89 6.66 -6.67
N GLU A 157 16.77 7.37 -5.56
CA GLU A 157 15.86 8.52 -5.43
C GLU A 157 14.39 8.23 -5.75
N TYR A 158 13.93 7.02 -5.41
CA TYR A 158 12.54 6.60 -5.62
C TYR A 158 12.15 6.59 -7.11
N GLN A 159 13.05 6.07 -7.95
CA GLN A 159 12.83 5.82 -9.36
C GLN A 159 13.38 4.46 -9.79
N LEU A 160 12.60 3.74 -10.59
CA LEU A 160 12.99 2.53 -11.31
C LEU A 160 13.83 2.88 -12.55
N PRO A 161 14.66 1.93 -13.03
CA PRO A 161 15.58 2.19 -14.13
C PRO A 161 14.82 2.46 -15.44
N ARG A 162 15.29 3.43 -16.23
CA ARG A 162 14.75 3.71 -17.57
C ARG A 162 15.37 2.83 -18.66
N ILE A 163 15.66 1.57 -18.32
CA ILE A 163 16.27 0.56 -19.19
C ILE A 163 15.74 -0.82 -18.82
N LYS A 164 15.74 -1.75 -19.79
CA LYS A 164 15.40 -3.16 -19.54
C LYS A 164 16.28 -3.73 -18.44
N THR A 165 15.64 -4.23 -17.38
CA THR A 165 16.31 -4.74 -16.18
C THR A 165 15.65 -6.05 -15.76
N ASP A 166 16.47 -7.07 -15.50
CA ASP A 166 16.04 -8.33 -14.93
C ASP A 166 16.19 -8.26 -13.41
N PHE A 167 15.08 -8.03 -12.71
CA PHE A 167 15.08 -7.91 -11.27
C PHE A 167 15.28 -9.26 -10.56
N CYS A 168 14.70 -10.34 -11.08
CA CYS A 168 14.76 -11.68 -10.46
C CYS A 168 16.19 -12.21 -10.32
N ASN A 169 17.05 -11.89 -11.28
CA ASN A 169 18.46 -12.32 -11.27
C ASN A 169 19.42 -11.23 -10.77
N SER A 170 18.90 -10.18 -10.14
CA SER A 170 19.69 -9.07 -9.62
C SER A 170 20.04 -9.24 -8.13
N ASN A 171 20.69 -8.23 -7.56
CA ASN A 171 21.05 -8.17 -6.14
C ASN A 171 20.93 -6.74 -5.59
N PHE A 172 19.95 -5.99 -6.10
CA PHE A 172 19.72 -4.61 -5.71
C PHE A 172 19.28 -4.50 -4.26
N TRP A 173 18.45 -5.42 -3.77
CA TRP A 173 18.04 -5.42 -2.36
C TRP A 173 19.23 -5.61 -1.42
N ASP A 174 20.06 -6.61 -1.72
CA ASP A 174 21.28 -6.90 -0.98
C ASP A 174 22.28 -5.72 -1.01
N LYS A 175 22.44 -5.08 -2.16
CA LYS A 175 23.27 -3.88 -2.27
C LYS A 175 22.71 -2.71 -1.47
N TYR A 176 21.41 -2.47 -1.55
CA TYR A 176 20.73 -1.42 -0.80
C TYR A 176 20.91 -1.63 0.71
N THR A 177 20.59 -2.82 1.21
CA THR A 177 20.69 -3.11 2.64
C THR A 177 22.12 -3.03 3.18
N ARG A 178 23.13 -3.43 2.40
CA ARG A 178 24.54 -3.27 2.78
C ARG A 178 25.00 -1.82 2.77
N ASN A 179 24.74 -1.10 1.68
CA ASN A 179 25.22 0.27 1.48
C ASN A 179 24.52 1.27 2.41
N PHE A 180 23.27 1.01 2.78
CA PHE A 180 22.44 1.89 3.61
C PHE A 180 22.16 1.30 5.00
N SER A 181 22.97 0.35 5.46
CA SER A 181 22.72 -0.40 6.70
C SER A 181 22.57 0.48 7.95
N GLU A 182 23.37 1.55 8.06
CA GLU A 182 23.30 2.48 9.19
C GLU A 182 22.03 3.33 9.14
N GLN A 183 21.66 3.84 7.95
CA GLN A 183 20.45 4.61 7.72
C GLN A 183 19.21 3.76 7.99
N ILE A 184 19.21 2.50 7.54
CA ILE A 184 18.13 1.55 7.81
C ILE A 184 18.01 1.29 9.32
N ARG A 185 19.12 1.09 10.03
CA ARG A 185 19.11 0.91 11.50
C ARG A 185 18.64 2.17 12.24
N ALA A 186 19.03 3.36 11.78
CA ALA A 186 18.55 4.62 12.34
C ALA A 186 17.04 4.76 12.13
N ARG A 187 16.58 4.61 10.88
CA ARG A 187 15.16 4.61 10.49
C ARG A 187 14.35 3.63 11.32
N ASN A 188 14.81 2.37 11.46
CA ASN A 188 14.06 1.35 12.19
C ASN A 188 13.92 1.70 13.68
N ARG A 189 14.97 2.24 14.31
CA ARG A 189 14.89 2.74 15.69
C ARG A 189 13.96 3.93 15.82
N GLU A 190 14.05 4.87 14.89
CA GLU A 190 13.17 6.04 14.84
C GLU A 190 11.70 5.63 14.67
N ASN A 191 11.43 4.63 13.83
CA ASN A 191 10.08 4.14 13.55
C ASN A 191 9.42 3.45 14.75
N GLU A 192 10.15 3.04 15.80
CA GLU A 192 9.53 2.51 17.02
C GLU A 192 8.55 3.52 17.64
N ALA A 193 8.93 4.80 17.65
CA ALA A 193 8.09 5.86 18.21
C ALA A 193 6.81 6.09 17.39
N SER A 194 6.79 5.72 16.10
CA SER A 194 5.58 5.82 15.27
C SER A 194 4.44 4.93 15.77
N GLY A 195 4.75 3.88 16.56
CA GLY A 195 3.77 2.98 17.16
C GLY A 195 2.77 3.70 18.07
N TRP A 196 3.11 4.88 18.61
CA TRP A 196 2.15 5.73 19.33
C TRP A 196 1.00 6.19 18.45
N ILE A 197 1.29 6.53 17.19
CA ILE A 197 0.27 6.95 16.24
C ILE A 197 -0.56 5.76 15.80
N ASP A 198 0.07 4.61 15.57
CA ASP A 198 -0.64 3.37 15.20
C ASP A 198 -1.62 2.93 16.33
N ASN A 199 -1.21 3.10 17.59
CA ASN A 199 -2.08 2.88 18.75
C ASN A 199 -3.24 3.90 18.83
N LEU A 200 -2.97 5.18 18.57
CA LEU A 200 -4.01 6.22 18.56
C LEU A 200 -5.01 6.01 17.41
N GLU A 201 -4.52 5.68 16.22
CA GLU A 201 -5.32 5.33 15.04
C GLU A 201 -6.27 4.17 15.38
N SER A 202 -5.76 3.11 16.02
CA SER A 202 -6.57 1.96 16.47
C SER A 202 -7.69 2.39 17.43
N VAL A 203 -7.38 3.26 18.42
CA VAL A 203 -8.39 3.80 19.33
C VAL A 203 -9.46 4.61 18.60
N PHE A 204 -9.10 5.39 17.57
CA PHE A 204 -10.07 6.16 16.78
C PHE A 204 -10.94 5.28 15.87
N ILE A 205 -10.38 4.22 15.28
CA ILE A 205 -11.15 3.25 14.46
C ILE A 205 -12.29 2.66 15.30
N GLU A 206 -12.05 2.36 16.58
CA GLU A 206 -13.05 1.83 17.50
C GLU A 206 -14.12 2.86 17.92
N GLN A 207 -13.91 4.16 17.69
CA GLN A 207 -14.86 5.21 18.07
C GLN A 207 -16.01 5.35 17.07
N ARG A 208 -17.18 4.86 17.48
CA ARG A 208 -18.43 4.84 16.70
C ARG A 208 -19.22 6.15 16.68
N ARG A 209 -18.63 7.27 17.11
CA ARG A 209 -19.37 8.54 17.22
C ARG A 209 -19.53 9.21 15.85
N LEU A 210 -20.78 9.52 15.52
CA LEU A 210 -21.12 10.32 14.35
C LEU A 210 -21.21 11.81 14.73
N HIS A 211 -20.71 12.70 13.87
CA HIS A 211 -20.97 14.13 13.91
C HIS A 211 -21.47 14.58 12.55
N LEU A 212 -22.69 15.11 12.47
CA LEU A 212 -23.34 15.46 11.20
C LEU A 212 -23.36 14.28 10.20
N ASN A 213 -23.61 13.06 10.70
CA ASN A 213 -23.55 11.79 9.96
C ASN A 213 -22.15 11.39 9.44
N ILE A 214 -21.09 12.12 9.81
CA ILE A 214 -19.71 11.76 9.50
C ILE A 214 -19.14 10.93 10.67
N PRO A 215 -18.57 9.74 10.42
CA PRO A 215 -17.89 8.97 11.44
C PRO A 215 -16.58 9.64 11.85
N LEU A 216 -16.61 10.41 12.95
CA LEU A 216 -15.46 11.21 13.40
C LEU A 216 -14.24 10.35 13.71
N GLY A 217 -14.44 9.18 14.32
CA GLY A 217 -13.36 8.23 14.59
C GLY A 217 -12.65 7.82 13.31
N LEU A 218 -13.41 7.48 12.26
CA LEU A 218 -12.86 7.15 10.95
C LEU A 218 -12.16 8.33 10.29
N TYR A 219 -12.71 9.55 10.41
CA TYR A 219 -12.08 10.76 9.89
C TYR A 219 -10.68 10.97 10.51
N PHE A 220 -10.56 10.91 11.84
CA PHE A 220 -9.26 11.05 12.50
C PHE A 220 -8.33 9.87 12.20
N ALA A 221 -8.85 8.65 12.13
CA ALA A 221 -8.06 7.49 11.73
C ALA A 221 -7.51 7.65 10.31
N TRP A 222 -8.30 8.19 9.36
CA TRP A 222 -7.82 8.50 8.01
C TRP A 222 -6.77 9.59 7.98
N GLU A 223 -6.96 10.68 8.73
CA GLU A 223 -5.98 11.76 8.80
C GLU A 223 -4.64 11.23 9.35
N LEU A 224 -4.66 10.45 10.45
CA LEU A 224 -3.47 9.79 10.99
C LEU A 224 -2.89 8.74 10.02
N GLY A 225 -3.79 7.95 9.40
CA GLY A 225 -3.55 6.96 8.36
C GLY A 225 -2.72 7.51 7.19
N SER A 226 -3.02 8.74 6.79
CA SER A 226 -2.37 9.44 5.69
C SER A 226 -0.99 10.00 6.02
N LEU A 227 -0.62 10.09 7.30
CA LEU A 227 0.64 10.70 7.72
C LEU A 227 1.85 9.82 7.32
N PRO A 228 2.88 10.41 6.67
CA PRO A 228 4.17 9.76 6.45
C PRO A 228 4.74 9.17 7.74
N LYS A 229 5.32 7.96 7.69
CA LYS A 229 5.90 7.29 8.88
C LYS A 229 6.92 8.18 9.59
N ARG A 230 7.72 8.96 8.86
CA ARG A 230 8.64 9.97 9.45
C ARG A 230 7.91 11.04 10.26
N PHE A 231 6.77 11.54 9.76
CA PHE A 231 5.97 12.51 10.49
C PHE A 231 5.30 11.86 11.71
N ARG A 232 4.78 10.63 11.57
CA ARG A 232 4.27 9.84 12.69
C ARG A 232 5.34 9.66 13.77
N THR A 233 6.58 9.37 13.40
CA THR A 233 7.73 9.29 14.32
C THR A 233 7.96 10.59 15.07
N ILE A 234 7.98 11.74 14.39
CA ILE A 234 8.17 13.05 15.03
C ILE A 234 7.09 13.32 16.09
N ILE A 235 5.83 13.01 15.77
CA ILE A 235 4.72 13.15 16.72
C ILE A 235 4.85 12.12 17.85
N GLY A 236 5.19 10.87 17.53
CA GLY A 236 5.40 9.79 18.49
C GLY A 236 6.47 10.12 19.53
N GLN A 237 7.63 10.60 19.09
CA GLN A 237 8.70 11.06 19.98
C GLN A 237 8.21 12.20 20.91
N LYS A 238 7.39 13.12 20.40
CA LYS A 238 6.78 14.16 21.24
C LYS A 238 5.84 13.54 22.28
N ILE A 239 5.02 12.56 21.92
CA ILE A 239 4.14 11.83 22.85
C ILE A 239 4.98 11.15 23.94
N GLU A 240 6.09 10.50 23.59
CA GLU A 240 7.00 9.88 24.57
C GLU A 240 7.56 10.90 25.57
N THR A 241 7.99 12.08 25.10
CA THR A 241 8.47 13.13 26.01
C THR A 241 7.38 13.62 26.96
N VAL A 242 6.10 13.58 26.54
CA VAL A 242 4.96 13.91 27.39
C VAL A 242 4.73 12.80 28.42
N GLN A 243 4.77 11.53 28.01
CA GLN A 243 4.63 10.40 28.93
C GLN A 243 5.73 10.41 29.99
N ALA A 244 6.99 10.59 29.58
CA ALA A 244 8.13 10.70 30.49
C ALA A 244 7.97 11.86 31.49
N TRP A 245 7.44 13.01 31.04
CA TRP A 245 7.15 14.16 31.91
C TRP A 245 6.15 13.81 33.02
N PHE A 246 5.05 13.13 32.68
CA PHE A 246 4.05 12.71 33.66
C PHE A 246 4.58 11.60 34.59
N GLN A 247 5.35 10.65 34.07
CA GLN A 247 6.00 9.59 34.86
C GLN A 247 6.96 10.14 35.92
N GLN A 248 7.54 11.32 35.68
CA GLN A 248 8.37 12.05 36.66
C GLN A 248 7.56 12.78 37.74
N GLY A 249 6.23 12.61 37.77
CA GLY A 249 5.36 13.22 38.78
C GLY A 249 4.98 14.67 38.51
N ASN A 250 5.32 15.20 37.33
CA ASN A 250 4.93 16.56 36.96
C ASN A 250 3.44 16.62 36.60
N THR A 251 2.68 17.50 37.26
CA THR A 251 1.21 17.59 37.11
C THR A 251 0.73 18.77 36.26
N SER A 252 1.62 19.68 35.89
CA SER A 252 1.29 20.82 35.03
C SER A 252 2.26 20.93 33.86
N ARG A 253 1.71 21.20 32.67
CA ARG A 253 2.46 21.62 31.49
C ARG A 253 1.66 22.73 30.82
N LYS A 254 2.31 23.84 30.50
CA LYS A 254 1.73 24.90 29.67
C LYS A 254 2.00 24.54 28.22
N PHE A 255 0.96 24.17 27.46
CA PHE A 255 1.09 23.95 26.03
C PHE A 255 1.37 25.30 25.34
N ALA A 256 2.47 25.38 24.60
CA ALA A 256 2.61 26.33 23.51
C ALA A 256 2.77 25.51 22.23
N TYR A 257 1.66 25.27 21.55
CA TYR A 257 1.66 24.74 20.20
C TYR A 257 1.92 25.91 19.26
N ARG A 258 3.17 26.09 18.82
CA ARG A 258 3.48 26.92 17.65
C ARG A 258 3.55 26.00 16.44
N ASN A 259 2.60 26.17 15.52
CA ASN A 259 2.69 25.68 14.15
C ASN A 259 3.46 26.71 13.31
N GLU A 260 4.77 26.76 13.50
CA GLU A 260 5.73 27.38 12.58
C GLU A 260 6.82 26.27 12.48
N GLU A 261 7.05 25.57 11.38
CA GLU A 261 7.18 25.95 9.96
C GLU A 261 6.55 24.89 9.02
#